data_AF-A0A944V0K3-F1
#
_entry.id   AF-A0A944V0K3-F1
#
_cell.length_a   1.000
_cell.length_b   1.000
_cell.length_c   1.000
_cell.angle_alpha   90.00
_cell.angle_beta   90.00
_cell.angle_gamma   90.00
#
_symmetry.space_group_name_H-M   'P 1'
#
loop_
_entity.id
_entity.type
_entity.pdbx_description
1 polymer ?
#
loop_
_entity_poly.entity_id
_entity_poly.type
_entity_poly.pdbx_seq_one_letter_code
_entity_poly.pdbx_strand_id
1 'polypeptide(L)' 'MRDKLKESPLYKSLLEELEEFSKQNKGSVSGCKWIEVDSKKLTITITALPTKEDFEQIIDIQKIVEFYSK' A
#
# COMPACT_ATOMS: atom_id res chain seq x y z
N MET A 1 8.76 23.00 8.72
CA MET A 1 9.49 21.74 9.01
C MET A 1 9.29 20.68 7.93
N ARG A 2 8.05 20.41 7.47
CA ARG A 2 7.80 19.44 6.38
C ARG A 2 8.47 19.79 5.05
N ASP A 3 8.59 21.06 4.69
CA ASP A 3 9.22 21.45 3.41
C ASP A 3 10.73 21.20 3.36
N LYS A 4 11.44 21.36 4.48
CA LYS A 4 12.88 21.04 4.56
C LYS A 4 13.17 19.54 4.44
N LEU A 5 12.20 18.69 4.74
CA LEU A 5 12.32 17.24 4.60
C LEU A 5 12.30 16.82 3.11
N LYS A 6 11.55 17.55 2.27
CA LYS A 6 11.45 17.30 0.83
C LYS A 6 12.73 17.64 0.06
N GLU A 7 13.63 18.42 0.67
CA GLU A 7 14.93 18.79 0.10
C GLU A 7 16.06 17.87 0.58
N SER A 8 15.77 16.96 1.52
CA SER A 8 16.77 16.04 2.06
C SER A 8 17.26 15.06 0.99
N PRO A 9 18.56 14.73 0.93
CA PRO A 9 19.09 13.68 0.06
C PRO A 9 18.35 12.34 0.21
N LEU A 10 17.93 12.03 1.44
CA LEU A 10 17.12 10.86 1.78
C LEU A 10 15.77 10.85 1.05
N TYR A 11 15.10 12.00 0.94
CA TYR A 11 13.81 12.11 0.28
C TYR A 11 13.93 11.89 -1.24
N LYS A 12 15.01 12.37 -1.86
CA LYS A 12 15.30 12.10 -3.27
C LYS A 12 15.58 10.61 -3.52
N SER A 13 16.43 9.99 -2.69
CA SER A 13 16.73 8.54 -2.78
C SER A 13 15.45 7.72 -2.69
N LEU A 14 14.58 8.02 -1.73
CA LEU A 14 13.32 7.30 -1.53
C LEU A 14 12.35 7.43 -2.72
N LEU A 15 12.31 8.59 -3.38
CA LEU A 15 11.49 8.77 -4.57
C LEU A 15 12.03 7.97 -5.76
N GLU A 16 13.36 7.95 -5.94
CA GLU A 16 14.01 7.16 -6.99
C GLU A 16 13.75 5.66 -6.78
N GLU A 17 13.92 5.16 -5.55
CA GLU A 17 13.62 3.76 -5.19
C GLU A 17 12.14 3.41 -5.43
N LEU A 18 11.21 4.29 -5.06
CA LEU A 18 9.78 4.10 -5.32
C LEU A 18 9.45 4.09 -6.82
N GLU A 19 10.12 4.92 -7.62
CA GLU A 19 9.91 4.95 -9.07
C GLU A 19 10.50 3.71 -9.76
N GLU A 20 11.67 3.25 -9.33
CA GLU A 20 12.27 1.99 -9.79
C GLU A 20 11.40 0.78 -9.41
N PHE A 21 10.90 0.74 -8.18
CA PHE A 21 10.00 -0.31 -7.71
C PHE A 21 8.68 -0.31 -8.50
N SER A 22 8.12 0.87 -8.79
CA SER A 22 6.95 1.00 -9.67
C SER A 22 7.22 0.46 -11.07
N LYS A 23 8.36 0.79 -11.68
CA LYS A 23 8.74 0.30 -13.03
C LYS A 23 8.91 -1.22 -13.07
N GLN A 24 9.53 -1.81 -12.05
CA GLN A 24 9.69 -3.26 -11.95
C GLN A 24 8.35 -3.98 -11.80
N ASN A 25 7.37 -3.36 -11.15
CA ASN A 25 6.04 -3.92 -10.88
C ASN A 25 4.94 -3.40 -11.84
N LYS A 26 5.30 -3.10 -13.10
CA LYS A 26 4.36 -2.65 -14.16
C LYS A 26 3.51 -1.43 -13.78
N GLY A 27 4.08 -0.52 -13.00
CA GLY A 27 3.40 0.70 -12.53
C GLY A 27 2.73 0.56 -11.17
N SER A 28 2.59 -0.64 -10.61
CA SER A 28 1.97 -0.83 -9.29
C SER A 28 3.00 -0.87 -8.18
N VAL A 29 2.91 0.06 -7.23
CA VAL A 29 3.70 0.01 -5.99
C VAL A 29 3.02 -0.86 -4.92
N SER A 30 1.73 -1.19 -5.13
CA SER A 30 0.92 -1.97 -4.19
C SER A 30 0.67 -3.37 -4.73
N GLY A 31 0.80 -4.39 -3.86
CA GLY A 31 0.34 -5.75 -4.14
C GLY A 31 -1.17 -5.92 -4.02
N CYS A 32 -1.88 -4.92 -3.50
CA CYS A 32 -3.33 -4.94 -3.30
C CYS A 32 -4.06 -4.23 -4.45
N LYS A 33 -5.04 -4.91 -5.07
CA LYS A 33 -5.81 -4.38 -6.22
C LYS A 33 -6.70 -3.19 -5.87
N TRP A 34 -7.10 -3.05 -4.60
CA TRP A 34 -8.01 -2.01 -4.11
C TRP A 34 -7.30 -0.73 -3.66
N ILE A 35 -5.98 -0.66 -3.80
CA ILE A 35 -5.16 0.51 -3.44
C ILE A 35 -4.35 0.95 -4.64
N GLU A 36 -4.45 2.24 -4.96
CA GLU A 36 -3.58 2.91 -5.92
C GLU A 36 -2.63 3.84 -5.18
N VAL A 37 -1.34 3.81 -5.55
CA VAL A 37 -0.29 4.61 -4.92
C VAL A 37 0.32 5.51 -5.98
N ASP A 38 0.15 6.82 -5.83
CA ASP A 38 0.86 7.82 -6.61
C ASP A 38 2.21 8.10 -5.93
N SER A 39 3.27 7.46 -6.42
CA SER A 39 4.63 7.60 -5.90
C SER A 39 5.23 8.99 -6.13
N LYS A 40 4.71 9.78 -7.09
CA LYS A 40 5.20 11.16 -7.35
C LYS A 40 4.62 12.15 -6.35
N LYS A 41 3.35 11.97 -5.97
CA LYS A 41 2.66 12.80 -4.98
C LYS A 41 2.69 12.22 -3.57
N LEU A 42 3.26 11.03 -3.39
CA LEU A 42 3.23 10.27 -2.14
C LEU A 42 1.81 10.20 -1.56
N THR A 43 0.85 9.94 -2.43
CA THR A 43 -0.57 9.91 -2.08
C THR A 43 -1.13 8.52 -2.34
N ILE A 44 -1.94 8.03 -1.40
CA ILE A 44 -2.61 6.74 -1.50
C ILE A 44 -4.09 7.00 -1.76
N THR A 45 -4.64 6.34 -2.77
CA THR A 45 -6.05 6.41 -3.13
C THR A 45 -6.67 5.03 -2.95
N ILE A 46 -7.76 4.96 -2.18
CA ILE A 46 -8.55 3.74 -2.02
C ILE A 46 -9.57 3.72 -3.15
N THR A 47 -9.44 2.76 -4.07
CA THR A 47 -10.28 2.69 -5.28
C THR A 47 -11.51 1.81 -5.08
N ALA A 48 -11.43 0.84 -4.17
CA ALA A 48 -12.50 -0.09 -3.86
C ALA A 48 -12.41 -0.58 -2.41
N LEU A 49 -13.50 -1.18 -1.93
CA LEU A 49 -13.45 -1.98 -0.71
C LEU A 49 -12.70 -3.29 -0.98
N PRO A 50 -11.85 -3.75 -0.06
CA PRO A 50 -11.17 -5.03 -0.21
C PRO A 50 -12.19 -6.18 -0.17
N THR A 51 -11.93 -7.19 -1.00
CA THR A 51 -12.70 -8.44 -1.05
C THR A 51 -11.93 -9.56 -0.34
N LYS A 52 -12.59 -10.68 -0.04
CA LYS A 52 -11.94 -11.83 0.63
C LYS A 52 -10.76 -12.39 -0.16
N GLU A 53 -10.78 -12.23 -1.49
CA GLU A 53 -9.74 -12.72 -2.41
C GLU A 53 -8.48 -11.84 -2.39
N ASP A 54 -8.58 -10.61 -1.86
CA ASP A 54 -7.45 -9.70 -1.73
C ASP A 54 -6.57 -10.02 -0.51
N PHE A 55 -7.00 -10.92 0.36
CA PHE A 55 -6.25 -11.35 1.54
C PHE A 55 -5.72 -12.77 1.33
N GLU A 56 -4.45 -12.98 1.67
CA GLU A 56 -3.93 -14.33 1.87
C GLU A 56 -4.70 -14.94 3.05
N GLN A 57 -5.45 -16.03 2.80
CA GLN A 57 -6.34 -16.70 3.76
C GLN A 57 -5.57 -17.43 4.89
N ILE A 58 -4.66 -16.72 5.56
CA ILE A 58 -3.86 -17.21 6.67
C ILE A 58 -4.71 -17.27 7.95
N ILE A 59 -5.78 -16.49 8.02
CA ILE A 59 -6.65 -16.35 9.19
C ILE A 59 -7.99 -17.06 8.96
N ASP A 60 -8.33 -17.97 9.87
CA ASP A 60 -9.64 -18.63 9.90
C ASP A 60 -10.69 -17.71 10.54
N ILE A 61 -11.39 -16.96 9.69
CA ILE A 61 -12.41 -15.97 10.08
C ILE A 61 -13.55 -16.63 10.88
N GLN A 62 -13.87 -17.91 10.64
CA GLN A 62 -14.98 -18.58 11.33
C GLN A 62 -14.74 -18.66 12.84
N LYS A 63 -13.52 -18.98 13.25
CA LYS A 63 -13.15 -19.05 14.68
C LYS A 63 -13.30 -17.71 15.41
N ILE A 64 -13.06 -16.61 14.71
CA ILE A 64 -13.26 -15.26 15.26
C ILE A 64 -14.76 -14.99 15.46
N VAL A 65 -15.59 -15.34 14.48
CA VAL A 65 -17.04 -15.16 14.57
C VAL A 65 -17.63 -16.00 15.71
N GLU A 66 -17.22 -17.26 15.84
CA GLU A 66 -17.64 -18.15 16.93
C GLU A 66 -17.27 -17.62 18.32
N PHE A 67 -16.09 -17.01 18.46
CA PHE A 67 -15.65 -16.42 19.72
C PHE A 67 -16.56 -15.28 20.19
N TYR A 68 -16.98 -14.41 19.28
CA TYR A 68 -17.82 -13.24 19.59
C TYR A 68 -19.33 -13.52 19.55
N SER A 69 -19.74 -14.73 19.19
CA SER A 69 -21.15 -15.14 19.19
C SER A 69 -21.59 -15.79 20.53
N LYS A 70 -20.72 -15.79 21.53
CA LYS A 70 -21.00 -16.18 22.92
C LYS A 70 -21.43 -14.98 23.76
#